data_AF-A0A7W4VIB0-F1
#
_entry.id   AF-A0A7W4VIB0-F1
#
_cell.length_a   1.000
_cell.length_b   1.000
_cell.length_c   1.000
_cell.angle_alpha   90.00
_cell.angle_beta   90.00
_cell.angle_gamma   90.00
#
_symmetry.space_group_name_H-M   'P 1'
#
loop_
_entity.id
_entity.type
_entity.pdbx_description
1 polymer ?
#
loop_
_entity_poly.entity_id
_entity_poly.type
_entity_poly.pdbx_seq_one_letter_code
_entity_poly.pdbx_strand_id
1 'polypeptide(L)'
;MVEYFTLEELPDRPMFRCERRNATLQVSACAGMWSEANGKAAPERLDRCKNCPLGAKHAGVGEISLSPLRGMSICARCHQGTTRLIRKHLCVSCYNREREFNLGRNAKGSAPVKHPPLHNIEIRYQAGEVLQRLAMPVVSSEELVVAALRDTSKQVTFAFSGKRPEMPQGELFV
;
A
#
# COMPACT_ATOMS: atom_id res chain seq x y z
N MET A 1 19.93 13.81 7.95
CA MET A 1 20.71 12.64 8.43
C MET A 1 20.38 12.48 9.90
N VAL A 2 20.16 11.26 10.41
CA VAL A 2 19.80 11.09 11.84
C VAL A 2 21.06 11.06 12.67
N GLU A 3 21.17 11.97 13.63
CA GLU A 3 22.26 12.02 14.59
C GLU A 3 21.98 11.09 15.76
N TYR A 4 22.98 10.30 16.13
CA TYR A 4 22.92 9.37 17.25
C TYR A 4 23.85 9.84 18.35
N PHE A 5 23.43 9.69 19.60
CA PHE A 5 24.20 10.05 20.77
C PHE A 5 23.91 9.10 21.93
N THR A 6 24.73 9.15 22.96
CA THR A 6 24.56 8.43 24.23
C THR A 6 24.46 9.45 25.35
N LEU A 7 23.71 9.13 26.41
CA LEU A 7 23.69 9.94 27.63
C LEU A 7 24.74 9.39 28.60
N GLU A 8 25.36 10.25 29.40
CA GLU A 8 26.37 9.84 30.38
C GLU A 8 25.81 8.82 31.39
N GLU A 9 24.54 8.98 31.77
CA GLU A 9 23.83 8.08 32.68
C GLU A 9 23.44 6.74 32.04
N LEU A 10 23.47 6.64 30.70
CA LEU A 10 23.07 5.46 29.91
C LEU A 10 24.01 5.26 28.70
N PRO A 11 25.29 4.95 28.93
CA PRO A 11 26.31 4.92 27.86
C PRO A 11 26.05 3.81 26.82
N ASP A 12 25.49 2.67 27.24
CA ASP A 12 25.28 1.51 26.36
C ASP A 12 23.98 1.58 25.54
N ARG A 13 23.26 2.71 25.59
CA ARG A 13 21.95 2.85 24.94
C ARG A 13 21.99 3.97 23.90
N PRO A 14 22.16 3.65 22.61
CA PRO A 14 22.14 4.67 21.58
C PRO A 14 20.75 5.33 21.49
N MET A 15 20.76 6.65 21.47
CA MET A 15 19.60 7.51 21.41
C MET A 15 19.65 8.42 20.18
N PHE A 16 18.49 8.96 19.80
CA PHE A 16 18.37 9.94 18.72
C PHE A 16 17.15 10.83 18.92
N ARG A 17 17.10 11.96 18.22
CA ARG A 17 15.91 12.83 18.17
C ARG A 17 14.95 12.35 17.07
N CYS A 18 13.77 11.89 17.44
CA CYS A 18 12.71 11.53 16.50
C CYS A 18 11.84 12.75 16.19
N GLU A 19 11.93 13.25 14.96
CA GLU A 19 11.14 14.39 14.49
C GLU A 19 9.63 14.08 14.46
N ARG A 20 9.23 12.90 13.99
CA ARG A 20 7.80 12.51 13.91
C ARG A 20 7.09 12.53 15.25
N ARG A 21 7.79 12.18 16.33
CA ARG A 21 7.26 12.18 17.71
C ARG A 21 7.64 13.41 18.51
N ASN A 22 8.52 14.25 17.98
CA ASN A 22 9.16 15.36 18.70
C ASN A 22 9.76 14.93 20.05
N ALA A 23 10.41 13.77 20.08
CA ALA A 23 10.91 13.12 21.30
C ALA A 23 12.29 12.51 21.11
N THR A 24 13.06 12.44 22.18
CA THR A 24 14.33 11.70 22.23
C THR A 24 14.04 10.25 22.58
N LEU A 25 14.50 9.31 21.75
CA LEU A 25 14.17 7.89 21.86
C LEU A 25 15.42 7.02 21.80
N GLN A 26 15.39 5.89 22.50
CA GLN A 26 16.35 4.81 22.28
C GLN A 26 16.04 4.13 20.93
N VAL A 27 17.09 3.68 20.24
CA VAL A 27 16.96 2.95 18.96
C VAL A 27 16.06 1.71 19.10
N SER A 28 16.25 0.93 20.18
CA SER A 28 15.44 -0.26 20.49
C SER A 28 13.96 0.08 20.72
N ALA A 29 13.66 1.18 21.41
CA ALA A 29 12.29 1.64 21.63
C ALA A 29 11.62 2.08 20.31
N CYS A 30 12.36 2.73 19.41
CA CYS A 30 11.85 3.08 18.08
C CYS A 30 11.52 1.84 17.25
N ALA A 31 12.41 0.84 17.25
CA ALA A 31 12.19 -0.45 16.58
C ALA A 31 10.95 -1.19 17.13
N GLY A 32 10.79 -1.21 18.46
CA GLY A 32 9.63 -1.81 19.13
C GLY A 32 8.32 -1.12 18.75
N MET A 33 8.27 0.22 18.84
CA MET A 33 7.10 1.00 18.43
C MET A 33 6.77 0.81 16.95
N TRP A 34 7.76 0.75 16.07
CA TRP A 34 7.53 0.48 14.65
C TRP A 34 6.93 -0.91 14.43
N SER A 35 7.46 -1.93 15.10
CA SER A 35 6.97 -3.30 14.97
C SER A 35 5.52 -3.43 15.45
N GLU A 36 5.18 -2.79 16.58
CA GLU A 36 3.82 -2.73 17.11
C GLU A 36 2.87 -1.96 16.17
N ALA A 37 3.31 -0.82 15.63
CA ALA A 37 2.53 0.00 14.69
C ALA A 37 2.19 -0.69 13.37
N ASN A 38 2.97 -1.69 12.97
CA ASN A 38 2.79 -2.44 11.72
C ASN A 38 2.26 -3.87 11.96
N GLY A 39 1.91 -4.21 13.21
CA GLY A 39 1.25 -5.45 13.59
C GLY A 39 -0.24 -5.47 13.23
N LYS A 40 -0.91 -6.61 13.51
CA LYS A 40 -2.34 -6.81 13.19
C LYS A 40 -3.30 -5.94 14.02
N ALA A 41 -2.92 -5.60 15.25
CA ALA A 41 -3.70 -4.80 16.19
C ALA A 41 -2.93 -3.52 16.56
N ALA A 42 -2.51 -2.78 15.53
CA ALA A 42 -1.74 -1.56 15.71
C ALA A 42 -2.57 -0.51 16.47
N PRO A 43 -2.08 0.01 17.59
CA PRO A 43 -2.79 1.01 18.37
C PRO A 43 -2.65 2.41 17.75
N GLU A 44 -3.70 3.22 17.83
CA GLU A 44 -3.75 4.57 17.23
C GLU A 44 -2.64 5.49 17.72
N ARG A 45 -2.18 5.36 18.98
CA ARG A 45 -1.04 6.12 19.52
C ARG A 45 0.27 5.94 18.73
N LEU A 46 0.34 4.90 17.90
CA LEU A 46 1.49 4.55 17.07
C LEU A 46 1.28 4.85 15.58
N ASP A 47 0.21 5.55 15.18
CA ASP A 47 -0.06 5.87 13.78
C ASP A 47 1.12 6.57 13.08
N ARG A 48 1.82 7.47 13.78
CA ARG A 48 3.01 8.16 13.25
C ARG A 48 4.19 7.22 12.93
N CYS A 49 4.22 6.04 13.56
CA CYS A 49 5.24 5.01 13.39
C CYS A 49 4.90 4.01 12.27
N LYS A 50 3.65 3.98 11.80
CA LYS A 50 3.20 3.13 10.70
C LYS A 50 3.99 3.45 9.43
N ASN A 51 4.55 2.41 8.79
CA ASN A 51 5.43 2.52 7.62
C ASN A 51 6.57 3.55 7.74
N CYS A 52 7.07 3.85 8.95
CA CYS A 52 8.19 4.79 9.11
C CYS A 52 9.50 4.16 8.59
N PRO A 53 10.23 4.76 7.62
CA PRO A 53 11.48 4.21 7.10
C PRO A 53 12.58 4.11 8.15
N LEU A 54 12.66 5.10 9.04
CA LEU A 54 13.64 5.09 10.13
C LEU A 54 13.35 3.98 11.14
N GLY A 55 12.08 3.81 11.51
CA GLY A 55 11.65 2.74 12.41
C GLY A 55 11.90 1.35 11.81
N ALA A 56 11.67 1.18 10.51
CA ALA A 56 11.98 -0.04 9.79
C ALA A 56 13.48 -0.34 9.80
N LYS A 57 14.32 0.68 9.54
CA LYS A 57 15.79 0.56 9.64
C LYS A 57 16.22 0.13 11.04
N HIS A 58 15.67 0.73 12.10
CA HIS A 58 15.97 0.35 13.48
C HIS A 58 15.47 -1.07 13.83
N ALA A 59 14.39 -1.53 13.21
CA ALA A 59 13.88 -2.89 13.35
C ALA A 59 14.59 -3.92 12.45
N GLY A 60 15.59 -3.51 11.65
CA GLY A 60 16.31 -4.40 10.74
C GLY A 60 15.50 -4.81 9.50
N VAL A 61 14.41 -4.11 9.19
CA VAL A 61 13.56 -4.38 8.02
C VAL A 61 14.00 -3.51 6.85
N GLY A 62 14.57 -4.16 5.82
CA GLY A 62 15.16 -3.47 4.67
C GLY A 62 14.15 -2.94 3.65
N GLU A 63 13.05 -3.66 3.41
CA GLU A 63 12.03 -3.27 2.43
C GLU A 63 10.67 -3.05 3.08
N ILE A 64 10.14 -1.83 2.98
CA ILE A 64 8.80 -1.48 3.42
C ILE A 64 8.04 -0.78 2.29
N SER A 65 6.71 -0.86 2.33
CA SER A 65 5.85 -0.05 1.47
C SER A 65 5.86 1.40 1.94
N LEU A 66 6.28 2.31 1.06
CA LEU A 66 6.18 3.75 1.29
C LEU A 66 4.84 4.34 0.81
N SER A 67 3.95 3.48 0.31
CA SER A 67 2.64 3.91 -0.17
C SER A 67 1.83 4.56 0.95
N PRO A 68 1.27 5.77 0.75
CA PRO A 68 0.38 6.39 1.72
C PRO A 68 -0.91 5.57 1.89
N LEU A 69 -1.30 4.78 0.88
CA LEU A 69 -2.47 3.91 0.92
C LEU A 69 -2.29 2.70 1.82
N ARG A 70 -1.07 2.38 2.25
CA ARG A 70 -0.74 1.15 2.95
C ARG A 70 -1.57 0.98 4.23
N GLY A 71 -2.43 -0.03 4.24
CA GLY A 71 -3.29 -0.34 5.39
C GLY A 71 -4.35 0.71 5.69
N MET A 72 -4.72 1.55 4.72
CA MET A 72 -5.91 2.40 4.80
C MET A 72 -7.16 1.56 4.49
N SER A 73 -8.28 1.84 5.17
CA SER A 73 -9.58 1.25 4.83
C SER A 73 -10.26 2.04 3.71
N ILE A 74 -9.63 2.06 2.53
CA ILE A 74 -10.10 2.78 1.33
C ILE A 74 -10.62 1.79 0.28
N CYS A 75 -11.78 2.08 -0.32
CA CYS A 75 -12.34 1.26 -1.39
C CYS A 75 -11.47 1.35 -2.65
N ALA A 76 -11.09 0.21 -3.24
CA ALA A 76 -10.29 0.19 -4.46
C ALA A 76 -11.03 0.77 -5.68
N ARG A 77 -12.38 0.76 -5.69
CA ARG A 77 -13.20 1.21 -6.83
C ARG A 77 -13.62 2.68 -6.79
N CYS A 78 -13.99 3.18 -5.62
CA CYS A 78 -14.49 4.55 -5.49
C CYS A 78 -13.55 5.46 -4.69
N HIS A 79 -12.45 4.91 -4.17
CA HIS A 79 -11.43 5.61 -3.37
C HIS A 79 -11.98 6.30 -2.12
N GLN A 80 -13.19 5.95 -1.69
CA GLN A 80 -13.77 6.46 -0.46
C GLN A 80 -13.28 5.66 0.74
N GLY A 81 -12.99 6.36 1.83
CA GLY A 81 -12.76 5.75 3.14
C GLY A 81 -14.00 5.01 3.62
N THR A 82 -13.80 3.86 4.26
CA THR A 82 -14.90 3.02 4.75
C THR A 82 -14.52 2.33 6.05
N THR A 83 -15.51 2.02 6.88
CA THR A 83 -15.29 1.29 8.14
C THR A 83 -14.91 -0.17 7.91
N ARG A 84 -15.32 -0.76 6.77
CA ARG A 84 -14.96 -2.13 6.40
C ARG A 84 -14.84 -2.32 4.90
N LEU A 85 -13.89 -3.17 4.51
CA LEU A 85 -13.71 -3.61 3.13
C LEU A 85 -14.25 -5.04 2.96
N ILE A 86 -15.17 -5.22 2.02
CA ILE A 86 -15.65 -6.53 1.58
C ILE A 86 -14.58 -7.18 0.72
N ARG A 87 -14.22 -8.43 1.06
CA ARG A 87 -13.12 -9.18 0.43
C ARG A 87 -11.79 -8.41 0.43
N LYS A 88 -11.60 -7.54 1.43
CA LYS A 88 -10.49 -6.59 1.51
C LYS A 88 -10.37 -5.65 0.31
N HIS A 89 -11.35 -5.52 -0.58
CA HIS A 89 -11.19 -4.77 -1.84
C HIS A 89 -12.17 -3.60 -1.97
N LEU A 90 -13.47 -3.86 -1.76
CA LEU A 90 -14.56 -2.92 -2.05
C LEU A 90 -15.26 -2.44 -0.78
N CYS A 91 -15.82 -1.23 -0.80
CA CYS A 91 -16.82 -0.85 0.18
C CYS A 91 -18.14 -1.60 -0.08
N VAL A 92 -19.06 -1.56 0.89
CA VAL A 92 -20.37 -2.23 0.79
C VAL A 92 -21.17 -1.75 -0.44
N SER A 93 -21.10 -0.46 -0.79
CA SER A 93 -21.83 0.08 -1.94
C SER A 93 -21.30 -0.47 -3.26
N CYS A 94 -19.98 -0.42 -3.48
CA CYS A 94 -19.37 -0.96 -4.70
C CYS A 94 -19.56 -2.47 -4.82
N TYR A 95 -19.47 -3.20 -3.70
CA TYR A 95 -19.77 -4.63 -3.66
C TYR A 95 -21.21 -4.94 -4.05
N ASN A 96 -22.18 -4.17 -3.55
CA ASN A 96 -23.59 -4.36 -3.92
C ASN A 96 -23.83 -4.09 -5.40
N ARG A 97 -23.22 -3.04 -5.97
CA ARG A 97 -23.33 -2.73 -7.41
C ARG A 97 -22.73 -3.83 -8.28
N GLU A 98 -21.59 -4.39 -7.87
CA GLU A 98 -20.99 -5.56 -8.51
C GLU A 98 -21.91 -6.78 -8.46
N ARG A 99 -22.52 -7.03 -7.30
CA ARG A 99 -23.49 -8.11 -7.14
C ARG A 99 -24.71 -7.90 -8.03
N GLU A 100 -25.24 -6.68 -8.13
CA GLU A 100 -26.36 -6.36 -9.02
C GLU A 100 -25.99 -6.58 -10.50
N PHE A 101 -24.79 -6.16 -10.92
CA PHE A 101 -24.27 -6.40 -12.27
C PHE A 101 -24.20 -7.91 -12.57
N ASN A 102 -23.58 -8.68 -11.67
CA ASN A 102 -23.44 -10.13 -11.83
C ASN A 102 -24.79 -10.88 -11.83
N LEU A 103 -25.79 -10.37 -11.11
CA LEU A 103 -27.14 -10.94 -11.09
C LEU A 103 -28.01 -10.45 -12.26
N GLY A 104 -27.58 -9.44 -13.02
CA GLY A 104 -28.37 -8.80 -14.06
C GLY A 104 -29.60 -8.05 -13.55
N ARG A 105 -29.73 -7.82 -12.23
CA ARG A 105 -30.87 -7.12 -11.61
C ARG A 105 -30.45 -6.25 -10.43
N ASN A 106 -31.02 -5.05 -10.38
CA ASN A 106 -30.88 -4.11 -9.27
C ASN A 106 -31.81 -4.48 -8.09
N ALA A 107 -31.72 -3.74 -6.98
CA ALA A 107 -32.60 -3.92 -5.83
C ALA A 107 -34.11 -3.80 -6.12
N LYS A 108 -34.52 -3.18 -7.24
CA LYS A 108 -35.91 -3.06 -7.70
C LYS A 108 -36.31 -4.15 -8.71
N GLY A 109 -35.40 -5.08 -9.03
CA GLY A 109 -35.63 -6.16 -9.99
C GLY A 109 -35.41 -5.78 -11.46
N SER A 110 -35.02 -4.55 -11.77
CA SER A 110 -34.74 -4.11 -13.15
C SER A 110 -33.26 -4.29 -13.52
N ALA A 111 -32.95 -4.31 -14.82
CA ALA A 111 -31.56 -4.41 -15.27
C ALA A 111 -30.69 -3.22 -14.75
N PRO A 112 -29.45 -3.47 -14.30
CA PRO A 112 -28.56 -2.44 -13.78
C PRO A 112 -27.87 -1.66 -14.91
N VAL A 113 -28.62 -0.78 -15.59
CA VAL A 113 -28.13 -0.05 -16.78
C VAL A 113 -27.04 0.99 -16.47
N LYS A 114 -27.06 1.55 -15.25
CA LYS A 114 -26.15 2.64 -14.84
C LYS A 114 -24.81 2.16 -14.28
N HIS A 115 -24.65 0.85 -14.06
CA HIS A 115 -23.42 0.32 -13.49
C HIS A 115 -22.40 0.12 -14.60
N PRO A 116 -21.15 0.59 -14.43
CA PRO A 116 -20.12 0.30 -15.40
C PRO A 116 -19.86 -1.22 -15.46
N PRO A 117 -19.52 -1.75 -16.65
CA PRO A 117 -19.25 -3.16 -16.82
C PRO A 117 -17.99 -3.59 -16.05
N LEU A 118 -17.96 -4.87 -15.66
CA LEU A 118 -16.78 -5.49 -15.09
C LEU A 118 -15.97 -6.16 -16.19
N HIS A 119 -14.65 -5.97 -16.11
CA HIS A 119 -13.67 -6.52 -17.03
C HIS A 119 -12.70 -7.41 -16.25
N ASN A 120 -12.32 -8.55 -16.83
CA ASN A 120 -11.24 -9.36 -16.29
C ASN A 120 -9.90 -8.70 -16.62
N ILE A 121 -9.43 -7.83 -15.73
CA ILE A 121 -8.17 -7.11 -15.89
C ILE A 121 -7.10 -7.82 -15.06
N GLU A 122 -5.89 -7.83 -15.59
CA GLU A 122 -4.68 -8.25 -14.91
C GLU A 122 -3.67 -7.12 -14.92
N ILE A 123 -2.99 -6.94 -13.78
CA ILE A 123 -1.75 -6.15 -13.71
C ILE A 123 -0.62 -7.02 -13.18
N ARG A 124 0.60 -6.63 -13.57
CA ARG A 124 1.84 -7.13 -12.98
C ARG A 124 2.54 -5.98 -12.29
N TYR A 125 3.07 -6.23 -11.12
CA TYR A 125 3.79 -5.24 -10.33
C TYR A 125 4.92 -5.93 -9.57
N GLN A 126 5.94 -5.17 -9.23
CA GLN A 126 7.04 -5.65 -8.42
C GLN A 126 6.81 -5.28 -6.95
N ALA A 127 6.95 -6.24 -6.05
CA ALA A 127 6.84 -6.08 -4.60
C ALA A 127 8.19 -6.40 -3.95
N GLY A 128 9.03 -5.39 -3.73
CA GLY A 128 10.46 -5.59 -3.44
C GLY A 128 11.17 -6.22 -4.63
N GLU A 129 11.76 -7.40 -4.46
CA GLU A 129 12.39 -8.15 -5.56
C GLU A 129 11.46 -9.14 -6.28
N VAL A 130 10.22 -9.30 -5.81
CA VAL A 130 9.32 -10.34 -6.32
C VAL A 130 8.32 -9.75 -7.32
N LEU A 131 8.27 -10.33 -8.52
CA LEU A 131 7.20 -10.04 -9.48
C LEU A 131 5.88 -10.68 -9.02
N GLN A 132 4.85 -9.86 -8.91
CA GLN A 132 3.50 -10.25 -8.50
C GLN A 132 2.52 -10.06 -9.66
N ARG A 133 1.45 -10.85 -9.63
CA ARG A 133 0.34 -10.79 -10.57
C ARG A 133 -0.96 -10.62 -9.79
N LEU A 134 -1.78 -9.66 -10.18
CA LEU A 134 -3.11 -9.44 -9.62
C LEU A 134 -4.13 -9.41 -10.75
N ALA A 135 -5.08 -10.34 -10.73
CA ALA A 135 -6.14 -10.44 -11.71
C ALA A 135 -7.49 -10.67 -11.02
N MET A 136 -8.48 -9.85 -11.36
CA MET A 136 -9.87 -10.00 -10.89
C MET A 136 -10.84 -9.17 -11.74
N PRO A 137 -12.16 -9.44 -11.67
CA PRO A 137 -13.17 -8.62 -12.31
C PRO A 137 -13.23 -7.22 -11.68
N VAL A 138 -12.95 -6.17 -12.46
CA VAL A 138 -12.92 -4.76 -12.01
C VAL A 138 -13.50 -3.84 -13.08
N VAL A 139 -13.87 -2.62 -12.69
CA VAL A 139 -14.30 -1.58 -13.65
C VAL A 139 -13.09 -0.99 -14.37
N SER A 140 -11.96 -0.83 -13.69
CA SER A 140 -10.75 -0.25 -14.26
C SER A 140 -9.47 -0.86 -13.66
N SER A 141 -8.35 -0.71 -14.37
CA SER A 141 -7.03 -1.13 -13.86
C SER A 141 -6.59 -0.36 -12.62
N GLU A 142 -7.13 0.84 -12.40
CA GLU A 142 -6.86 1.66 -11.21
C GLU A 142 -7.26 0.93 -9.92
N GLU A 143 -8.35 0.14 -9.95
CA GLU A 143 -8.76 -0.69 -8.81
C GLU A 143 -7.66 -1.65 -8.37
N LEU A 144 -6.98 -2.25 -9.33
CA LEU A 144 -5.90 -3.20 -9.07
C LEU A 144 -4.64 -2.48 -8.57
N VAL A 145 -4.35 -1.29 -9.10
CA VAL A 145 -3.23 -0.44 -8.64
C VAL A 145 -3.44 -0.04 -7.18
N VAL A 146 -4.64 0.45 -6.83
CA VAL A 146 -4.99 0.83 -5.45
C VAL A 146 -4.90 -0.38 -4.52
N ALA A 147 -5.42 -1.53 -4.93
CA ALA A 147 -5.32 -2.76 -4.15
C ALA A 147 -3.87 -3.17 -3.91
N ALA A 148 -3.03 -3.18 -4.95
CA ALA A 148 -1.61 -3.51 -4.83
C ALA A 148 -0.88 -2.55 -3.87
N LEU A 149 -1.09 -1.23 -4.02
CA LEU A 149 -0.47 -0.20 -3.17
C LEU A 149 -0.92 -0.27 -1.70
N ARG A 150 -2.18 -0.62 -1.44
CA ARG A 150 -2.77 -0.68 -0.10
C ARG A 150 -2.40 -1.96 0.64
N ASP A 151 -2.39 -3.10 -0.06
CA ASP A 151 -2.36 -4.42 0.57
C ASP A 151 -0.95 -5.01 0.66
N THR A 152 -0.02 -4.58 -0.23
CA THR A 152 1.36 -5.07 -0.26
C THR A 152 2.20 -4.44 0.85
N SER A 153 2.92 -5.26 1.63
CA SER A 153 3.79 -4.79 2.72
C SER A 153 5.13 -4.23 2.26
N LYS A 154 5.64 -4.70 1.11
CA LYS A 154 6.88 -4.25 0.48
C LYS A 154 6.64 -3.07 -0.46
N GLN A 155 7.71 -2.39 -0.85
CA GLN A 155 7.64 -1.32 -1.86
C GLN A 155 7.06 -1.87 -3.16
N VAL A 156 6.03 -1.19 -3.66
CA VAL A 156 5.38 -1.54 -4.92
C VAL A 156 5.93 -0.65 -6.02
N THR A 157 6.33 -1.27 -7.13
CA THR A 157 6.75 -0.59 -8.35
C THR A 157 5.92 -1.13 -9.51
N PHE A 158 5.34 -0.21 -10.29
CA PHE A 158 4.69 -0.52 -11.55
C PHE A 158 5.63 -0.13 -12.68
N ALA A 159 5.75 -1.00 -13.68
CA ALA A 159 6.43 -0.68 -14.92
C ALA A 159 5.40 -0.67 -16.04
N PHE A 160 5.44 0.34 -16.89
CA PHE A 160 4.69 0.31 -18.14
C PHE A 160 5.42 -0.64 -19.08
N SER A 161 4.77 -1.71 -19.56
CA SER A 161 5.30 -2.49 -20.67
C SER A 161 5.13 -1.69 -21.96
N GLY A 162 5.86 -0.59 -22.10
CA GLY A 162 6.12 -0.04 -23.42
C GLY A 162 6.89 -1.13 -24.17
N LYS A 163 6.36 -1.64 -25.28
CA LYS A 163 7.22 -2.33 -26.25
C LYS A 163 8.43 -1.39 -26.44
N ARG A 164 9.65 -1.86 -26.20
CA ARG A 164 10.83 -1.13 -26.69
C ARG A 164 10.57 -0.90 -28.19
N PRO A 165 10.57 0.34 -28.71
CA PRO A 165 10.62 0.49 -30.15
C PRO A 165 11.85 -0.28 -30.63
N GLU A 166 11.66 -1.23 -31.53
CA GLU A 166 12.74 -1.93 -32.21
C GLU A 166 13.46 -0.92 -33.09
N MET A 167 14.36 -0.14 -32.50
CA MET A 167 15.31 0.64 -33.28
C MET A 167 16.52 -0.26 -33.51
N PRO A 168 16.83 -0.67 -34.75
CA PRO A 168 18.10 -1.33 -35.03
C PRO A 168 19.23 -0.40 -34.58
N GLN A 169 20.25 -0.96 -33.94
CA GLN A 169 21.37 -0.24 -33.31
C GLN A 169 22.33 0.40 -34.34
N GLY A 170 21.82 1.04 -35.40
CA GLY A 170 22.59 1.51 -36.55
C GLY A 170 22.55 3.01 -36.86
N GLU A 171 21.65 3.80 -36.28
CA GLU A 171 21.49 5.21 -36.68
C GLU A 171 21.48 6.18 -35.48
N LEU A 172 22.58 6.21 -34.72
CA LEU A 172 22.83 7.26 -33.72
C LEU A 172 24.09 8.08 -33.99
N PHE A 173 24.65 8.01 -35.19
CA PHE A 173 25.67 8.95 -35.66
C PHE A 173 25.52 9.22 -37.16
N VAL A 174 24.70 10.23 -37.49
CA VAL A 174 24.98 11.22 -38.54
C VAL A 174 24.58 12.59 -37.99
#